data_AF-A0A7V2E914-F1
#
_entry.id   AF-A0A7V2E914-F1
#
_cell.length_a   1.000
_cell.length_b   1.000
_cell.length_c   1.000
_cell.angle_alpha   90.00
_cell.angle_beta   90.00
_cell.angle_gamma   90.00
#
_symmetry.space_group_name_H-M   'P 1'
#
loop_
_entity.id
_entity.type
_entity.pdbx_description
1 polymer ?
#
loop_
_entity_poly.entity_id
_entity_poly.type
_entity_poly.pdbx_seq_one_letter_code
_entity_poly.pdbx_strand_id
1 'polypeptide(L)'
;MNWMETPVLTREAMLQRIRETGQLVYTMARLANRRRRRTEQLLAYQRGKLRQLLYYVLEHSPFYRRRLARIDPENCSLDRLPITNKQEIMEHFEEVVTDRRIRLEEVEEFASDSSNLGRLFRNRYVICHTSGSQGRPIFIVQEPKDILLAFAVQLARGHPLEKRWKTLFRRFGRQARWASFYVKPGFYPSSVVFTYMPQSVYRFAQTLRLSLQDPLEKNVQKLNEFQPNFLTGYASVLEALAREQLAGRLRLRESGQLQLITNMSEPLTPQARALIEQAFGVHVSDHYAMGECMTLTVGCPHAPGAHVNIDLAILEVVDDHYRPVPPGCKGSRVLVTCLHNYVMPFIRYEIGDVVTMNPDRCPCGSNLPHVAAIEGRTKDRFWIRRGERYEEFSPLIFLEVMYRCFDIAEFQFTQTDWTRFELRVAAVPGRQPDIGRIQRLLQEALQEAQLHNCIQVDVITVSEIPPDPVSGKRKRMQTRLPPPPGVPEAAP
;
A
#
# COMPACT_ATOMS: atom_id res chain seq x y z
N MET A 1 2.75 -29.14 7.61
CA MET A 1 2.07 -29.48 8.87
C MET A 1 0.63 -29.85 8.51
N ASN A 2 0.25 -31.12 8.68
CA ASN A 2 -1.04 -31.69 8.29
C ASN A 2 -2.20 -30.98 9.05
N TRP A 3 -3.21 -30.51 8.32
CA TRP A 3 -4.37 -29.77 8.86
C TRP A 3 -5.65 -30.62 8.87
N MET A 4 -5.67 -31.72 9.62
CA MET A 4 -6.88 -32.55 9.78
C MET A 4 -7.14 -32.99 11.23
N GLU A 5 -6.85 -32.11 12.19
CA GLU A 5 -7.47 -32.19 13.52
C GLU A 5 -7.96 -30.79 13.88
N THR A 6 -9.26 -30.52 13.69
CA THR A 6 -9.92 -29.38 14.33
C THR A 6 -10.04 -29.70 15.82
N PRO A 7 -9.36 -28.97 16.72
CA PRO A 7 -9.55 -29.18 18.15
C PRO A 7 -11.01 -28.90 18.51
N VAL A 8 -11.58 -29.67 19.42
CA VAL A 8 -12.89 -29.38 20.01
C VAL A 8 -12.83 -27.95 20.57
N LEU A 9 -13.55 -27.03 19.95
CA LEU A 9 -13.58 -25.64 20.36
C LEU A 9 -14.24 -25.55 21.73
N THR A 10 -13.56 -24.96 22.70
CA THR A 10 -14.17 -24.61 23.98
C THR A 10 -15.39 -23.71 23.74
N ARG A 11 -16.39 -23.80 24.62
CA ARG A 11 -17.60 -22.97 24.55
C ARG A 11 -17.27 -21.47 24.44
N GLU A 12 -16.23 -21.03 25.13
CA GLU A 12 -15.72 -19.66 25.08
C GLU A 12 -15.14 -19.30 23.70
N ALA A 13 -14.31 -20.16 23.12
CA ALA A 13 -13.77 -19.96 21.78
C ALA A 13 -14.89 -19.94 20.71
N MET A 14 -15.94 -20.74 20.89
CA MET A 14 -17.12 -20.71 20.02
C MET A 14 -17.90 -19.41 20.14
N LEU A 15 -18.15 -18.92 21.36
CA LEU A 15 -18.85 -17.65 21.60
C LEU A 15 -18.05 -16.44 21.08
N GLN A 16 -16.74 -16.43 21.27
CA GLN A 16 -15.85 -15.41 20.73
C GLN A 16 -15.94 -15.38 19.19
N ARG A 17 -15.90 -16.55 18.54
CA ARG A 17 -16.06 -16.66 17.08
C ARG A 17 -17.40 -16.14 16.57
N ILE A 18 -18.49 -16.40 17.31
CA ILE A 18 -19.83 -15.87 16.97
C ILE A 18 -19.84 -14.35 17.06
N ARG A 19 -19.27 -13.78 18.14
CA ARG A 19 -19.17 -12.32 18.33
C ARG A 19 -18.35 -11.66 17.23
N GLU A 20 -17.17 -12.20 16.92
CA GLU A 20 -16.31 -11.69 15.84
C GLU A 20 -16.99 -11.76 14.46
N THR A 21 -17.69 -12.86 14.17
CA THR A 21 -18.46 -13.00 12.92
C THR A 21 -19.58 -11.96 12.85
N GLY A 22 -20.35 -11.80 13.93
CA GLY A 22 -21.40 -10.80 14.02
C GLY A 22 -20.86 -9.38 13.84
N GLN A 23 -19.72 -9.07 14.47
CA GLN A 23 -19.06 -7.76 14.34
C GLN A 23 -18.58 -7.49 12.91
N LEU A 24 -17.98 -8.48 12.24
CA LEU A 24 -17.55 -8.35 10.85
C LEU A 24 -18.75 -8.07 9.92
N VAL A 25 -19.81 -8.88 10.01
CA VAL A 25 -21.03 -8.72 9.19
C VAL A 25 -21.70 -7.38 9.46
N TYR A 26 -21.84 -7.00 10.73
CA TYR A 26 -22.39 -5.70 11.13
C TYR A 26 -21.57 -4.53 10.58
N THR A 27 -20.24 -4.59 10.69
CA THR A 27 -19.33 -3.56 10.19
C THR A 27 -19.43 -3.45 8.66
N MET A 28 -19.44 -4.58 7.95
CA MET A 28 -19.63 -4.63 6.51
C MET A 28 -20.97 -4.01 6.07
N ALA A 29 -22.07 -4.32 6.76
CA ALA A 29 -23.39 -3.78 6.48
C ALA A 29 -23.42 -2.25 6.66
N ARG A 30 -22.80 -1.73 7.73
CA ARG A 30 -22.67 -0.28 7.96
C ARG A 30 -21.85 0.40 6.86
N LEU A 31 -20.71 -0.18 6.49
CA LEU A 31 -19.85 0.36 5.44
C LEU A 31 -20.53 0.37 4.07
N ALA A 32 -21.30 -0.68 3.76
CA ALA A 32 -22.08 -0.77 2.53
C ALA A 32 -23.21 0.26 2.49
N ASN A 33 -23.91 0.49 3.61
CA ASN A 33 -24.94 1.51 3.72
C ASN A 33 -24.35 2.92 3.55
N ARG A 34 -23.21 3.21 4.20
CA ARG A 34 -22.52 4.51 4.07
C ARG A 34 -22.07 4.81 2.65
N ARG A 35 -21.67 3.81 1.86
CA ARG A 35 -21.27 4.01 0.45
C ARG A 35 -22.39 4.63 -0.39
N ARG A 36 -23.66 4.43 -0.02
CA ARG A 36 -24.83 5.01 -0.72
C ARG A 36 -25.14 6.44 -0.32
N ARG A 37 -24.52 6.96 0.73
CA ARG A 37 -24.73 8.34 1.19
C ARG A 37 -24.13 9.33 0.20
N ARG A 38 -24.69 10.54 0.18
CA ARG A 38 -24.13 11.68 -0.57
C ARG A 38 -22.80 12.11 0.07
N THR A 39 -21.91 12.68 -0.74
CA THR A 39 -20.58 13.13 -0.29
C THR A 39 -20.67 14.08 0.91
N GLU A 40 -21.61 15.02 0.93
CA GLU A 40 -21.84 15.95 2.05
C GLU A 40 -22.12 15.24 3.37
N GLN A 41 -22.95 14.20 3.36
CA GLN A 41 -23.29 13.42 4.56
C GLN A 41 -22.08 12.63 5.08
N LEU A 42 -21.21 12.18 4.17
CA LEU A 42 -19.96 11.50 4.53
C LEU A 42 -18.95 12.49 5.11
N LEU A 43 -18.84 13.69 4.56
CA LEU A 43 -17.99 14.76 5.11
C LEU A 43 -18.47 15.24 6.49
N ALA A 44 -19.79 15.37 6.69
CA ALA A 44 -20.34 15.66 8.01
C ALA A 44 -20.02 14.55 9.03
N TYR A 45 -20.10 13.28 8.61
CA TYR A 45 -19.70 12.15 9.44
C TYR A 45 -18.20 12.15 9.74
N GLN A 46 -17.35 12.45 8.75
CA GLN A 46 -15.90 12.58 8.89
C GLN A 46 -15.55 13.66 9.92
N ARG A 47 -16.16 14.86 9.82
CA ARG A 47 -15.97 15.94 10.80
C ARG A 47 -16.37 15.51 12.22
N GLY A 48 -17.51 14.82 12.37
CA GLY A 48 -17.92 14.29 13.66
C GLY A 48 -16.92 13.28 14.25
N LYS A 49 -16.32 12.43 13.41
CA LYS A 49 -15.29 11.47 13.81
C LYS A 49 -13.96 12.14 14.16
N LEU A 50 -13.56 13.16 13.42
CA LEU A 50 -12.38 13.98 13.73
C LEU A 50 -12.56 14.65 15.09
N ARG A 51 -13.70 15.29 15.34
CA ARG A 51 -14.01 15.91 16.63
C ARG A 51 -13.92 14.91 17.79
N GLN A 52 -14.48 13.71 17.62
CA GLN A 52 -14.36 12.64 18.62
C GLN A 52 -12.89 12.24 18.88
N LEU A 53 -12.09 12.16 17.82
CA LEU A 53 -10.66 11.88 17.95
C LEU A 53 -9.95 12.99 18.71
N LEU A 54 -10.21 14.26 18.37
CA LEU A 54 -9.59 15.42 19.02
C LEU A 54 -9.88 15.47 20.53
N TYR A 55 -11.15 15.28 20.93
CA TYR A 55 -11.49 15.18 22.35
C TYR A 55 -10.75 14.05 23.05
N TYR A 56 -10.71 12.86 22.44
CA TYR A 56 -10.04 11.71 23.02
C TYR A 56 -8.53 11.93 23.19
N VAL A 57 -7.84 12.50 22.18
CA VAL A 57 -6.39 12.70 22.29
C VAL A 57 -6.03 13.81 23.27
N LEU A 58 -6.86 14.84 23.44
CA LEU A 58 -6.68 15.86 24.48
C LEU A 58 -6.74 15.23 25.88
N GLU A 59 -7.62 14.26 26.08
CA GLU A 59 -7.76 13.54 27.34
C GLU A 59 -6.63 12.53 27.56
N HIS A 60 -6.27 11.74 26.55
CA HIS A 60 -5.45 10.54 26.75
C HIS A 60 -4.01 10.59 26.22
N SER A 61 -3.66 11.55 25.34
CA SER A 61 -2.29 11.69 24.81
C SER A 61 -1.64 12.99 25.31
N PRO A 62 -0.62 12.93 26.19
CA PRO A 62 0.12 14.12 26.60
C PRO A 62 0.74 14.90 25.44
N PHE A 63 1.21 14.21 24.40
CA PHE A 63 1.77 14.83 23.20
C PHE A 63 0.72 15.72 22.50
N TYR A 64 -0.44 15.15 22.17
CA TYR A 64 -1.50 15.90 21.49
C TYR A 64 -2.16 16.92 22.41
N ARG A 65 -2.27 16.68 23.72
CA ARG A 65 -2.75 17.68 24.68
C ARG A 65 -1.94 18.97 24.64
N ARG A 66 -0.60 18.87 24.56
CA ARG A 66 0.27 20.05 24.42
C ARG A 66 0.11 20.71 23.06
N ARG A 67 0.18 19.91 21.97
CA ARG A 67 0.10 20.39 20.58
C ARG A 67 -1.24 21.04 20.23
N LEU A 68 -2.33 20.58 20.83
CA LEU A 68 -3.69 21.02 20.55
C LEU A 68 -4.27 21.92 21.64
N ALA A 69 -3.46 22.40 22.60
CA ALA A 69 -3.93 23.16 23.76
C ALA A 69 -4.76 24.42 23.42
N ARG A 70 -4.54 25.01 22.23
CA ARG A 70 -5.25 26.21 21.74
C ARG A 70 -6.28 25.90 20.65
N ILE A 71 -6.54 24.62 20.39
CA ILE A 71 -7.48 24.18 19.36
C ILE A 71 -8.80 23.86 20.04
N ASP A 72 -9.88 24.48 19.56
CA ASP A 72 -11.25 24.09 19.91
C ASP A 72 -11.69 22.91 19.04
N PRO A 73 -11.91 21.70 19.59
CA PRO A 73 -12.34 20.54 18.82
C PRO A 73 -13.70 20.70 18.11
N GLU A 74 -14.56 21.62 18.55
CA GLU A 74 -15.87 21.85 17.93
C GLU A 74 -15.75 22.63 16.61
N ASN A 75 -14.86 23.63 16.58
CA ASN A 75 -14.81 24.61 15.49
C ASN A 75 -13.46 24.67 14.76
N CYS A 76 -12.57 23.70 14.95
CA CYS A 76 -11.28 23.71 14.27
C CYS A 76 -11.38 23.32 12.80
N SER A 77 -10.72 24.10 11.95
CA SER A 77 -10.42 23.72 10.58
C SER A 77 -9.16 22.85 10.53
N LEU A 78 -9.07 21.98 9.52
CA LEU A 78 -7.95 21.03 9.39
C LEU A 78 -6.59 21.73 9.27
N ASP A 79 -6.53 22.85 8.54
CA ASP A 79 -5.32 23.64 8.32
C ASP A 79 -4.71 24.19 9.61
N ARG A 80 -5.51 24.37 10.67
CA ARG A 80 -5.03 24.82 11.99
C ARG A 80 -4.46 23.71 12.85
N LEU A 81 -4.71 22.44 12.52
CA LEU A 81 -4.13 21.34 13.27
C LEU A 81 -2.64 21.21 12.92
N PRO A 82 -1.77 21.01 13.91
CA PRO A 82 -0.35 20.84 13.68
C PRO A 82 -0.09 19.56 12.87
N ILE A 83 0.88 19.64 11.98
CA ILE A 83 1.39 18.50 11.24
C ILE A 83 2.30 17.69 12.18
N THR A 84 2.24 16.37 12.04
CA THR A 84 3.13 15.44 12.75
C THR A 84 3.95 14.65 11.74
N ASN A 85 5.17 14.27 12.10
CA ASN A 85 6.01 13.43 11.25
C ASN A 85 6.56 12.23 12.02
N LYS A 86 7.21 11.32 11.31
CA LYS A 86 7.77 10.08 11.85
C LYS A 86 8.73 10.34 13.02
N GLN A 87 9.62 11.32 12.88
CA GLN A 87 10.64 11.63 13.88
C GLN A 87 9.98 12.07 15.19
N GLU A 88 9.08 13.06 15.13
CA GLU A 88 8.36 13.57 16.30
C GLU A 88 7.56 12.47 17.01
N ILE A 89 6.86 11.62 16.24
CA ILE A 89 6.06 10.53 16.81
C ILE A 89 6.93 9.50 17.53
N MET A 90 8.13 9.20 17.00
CA MET A 90 9.04 8.23 17.61
C MET A 90 9.81 8.80 18.80
N GLU A 91 10.21 10.07 18.76
CA GLU A 91 10.83 10.78 19.88
C GLU A 91 9.88 10.88 21.08
N HIS A 92 8.58 11.06 20.82
CA HIS A 92 7.54 11.18 21.84
C HIS A 92 6.61 9.96 21.92
N PHE A 93 7.08 8.76 21.53
CA PHE A 93 6.25 7.57 21.37
C PHE A 93 5.31 7.30 22.56
N GLU A 94 5.85 7.31 23.79
CA GLU A 94 5.09 7.02 25.01
C GLU A 94 4.06 8.11 25.36
N GLU A 95 4.23 9.31 24.83
CA GLU A 95 3.32 10.43 24.97
C GLU A 95 2.26 10.48 23.86
N VAL A 96 2.56 9.90 22.70
CA VAL A 96 1.62 9.75 21.58
C VAL A 96 0.62 8.62 21.88
N VAL A 97 1.10 7.46 22.32
CA VAL A 97 0.22 6.32 22.64
C VAL A 97 -0.70 6.65 23.82
N THR A 98 -1.97 6.29 23.69
CA THR A 98 -2.98 6.68 24.68
C THR A 98 -3.08 5.71 25.85
N ASP A 99 -2.48 4.52 25.75
CA ASP A 99 -2.29 3.62 26.89
C ASP A 99 -0.91 3.83 27.50
N ARG A 100 -0.89 4.50 28.65
CA ARG A 100 0.33 4.90 29.39
C ARG A 100 1.14 3.72 29.94
N ARG A 101 0.70 2.48 29.77
CA ARG A 101 1.44 1.27 30.13
C ARG A 101 2.34 0.77 29.01
N ILE A 102 2.18 1.27 27.80
CA ILE A 102 3.00 0.88 26.65
C ILE A 102 4.34 1.63 26.73
N ARG A 103 5.44 0.89 26.58
CA ARG A 103 6.80 1.43 26.46
C ARG A 103 7.36 1.06 25.11
N LEU A 104 8.16 1.94 24.50
CA LEU A 104 8.73 1.69 23.17
C LEU A 104 9.66 0.46 23.19
N GLU A 105 10.48 0.34 24.22
CA GLU A 105 11.42 -0.77 24.40
C GLU A 105 10.72 -2.14 24.47
N GLU A 106 9.60 -2.24 25.20
CA GLU A 106 8.79 -3.46 25.26
C GLU A 106 8.16 -3.82 23.90
N VAL A 107 7.77 -2.82 23.11
CA VAL A 107 7.21 -3.02 21.78
C VAL A 107 8.30 -3.47 20.80
N GLU A 108 9.49 -2.88 20.89
CA GLU A 108 10.68 -3.26 20.12
C GLU A 108 11.10 -4.70 20.42
N GLU A 109 11.20 -5.06 21.70
CA GLU A 109 11.51 -6.42 22.14
C GLU A 109 10.46 -7.41 21.60
N PHE A 110 9.17 -7.12 21.80
CA PHE A 110 8.09 -7.98 21.32
C PHE A 110 8.12 -8.19 19.80
N ALA A 111 8.41 -7.13 19.04
CA ALA A 111 8.45 -7.17 17.59
C ALA A 111 9.75 -7.77 17.01
N SER A 112 10.85 -7.76 17.78
CA SER A 112 12.12 -8.36 17.38
C SER A 112 12.05 -9.90 17.31
N ASP A 113 11.23 -10.52 18.16
CA ASP A 113 11.00 -11.96 18.13
C ASP A 113 9.84 -12.31 17.18
N SER A 114 10.19 -12.83 16.01
CA SER A 114 9.22 -13.31 15.02
C SER A 114 8.26 -14.40 15.53
N SER A 115 8.59 -15.11 16.61
CA SER A 115 7.72 -16.10 17.26
C SER A 115 6.48 -15.48 17.91
N ASN A 116 6.53 -14.18 18.20
CA ASN A 116 5.41 -13.42 18.73
C ASN A 116 4.38 -13.01 17.66
N LEU A 117 4.69 -13.21 16.37
CA LEU A 117 3.77 -12.91 15.29
C LEU A 117 2.49 -13.75 15.43
N GLY A 118 1.34 -13.08 15.57
CA GLY A 118 0.04 -13.71 15.84
C GLY A 118 -0.38 -13.71 17.31
N ARG A 119 0.52 -13.32 18.24
CA ARG A 119 0.19 -13.04 19.64
C ARG A 119 -0.20 -11.58 19.84
N LEU A 120 -0.97 -11.28 20.87
CA LEU A 120 -1.31 -9.90 21.22
C LEU A 120 -0.30 -9.36 22.24
N PHE A 121 0.32 -8.22 21.92
CA PHE A 121 1.14 -7.49 22.88
C PHE A 121 0.27 -7.06 24.07
N ARG A 122 0.74 -7.37 25.29
CA ARG A 122 -0.01 -7.18 26.54
C ARG A 122 -1.44 -7.76 26.50
N ASN A 123 -1.64 -8.86 25.76
CA ASN A 123 -2.94 -9.53 25.57
C ASN A 123 -4.05 -8.65 24.97
N ARG A 124 -3.69 -7.51 24.35
CA ARG A 124 -4.67 -6.53 23.87
C ARG A 124 -4.35 -5.94 22.51
N TYR A 125 -3.07 -5.73 22.20
CA TYR A 125 -2.67 -4.93 21.05
C TYR A 125 -2.05 -5.76 19.95
N VAL A 126 -2.35 -5.39 18.72
CA VAL A 126 -1.64 -5.86 17.54
C VAL A 126 -0.52 -4.87 17.26
N ILE A 127 0.69 -5.39 17.12
CA ILE A 127 1.87 -4.59 16.75
C ILE A 127 2.07 -4.71 15.25
N CYS A 128 2.46 -3.60 14.64
CA CYS A 128 2.95 -3.54 13.29
C CYS A 128 4.17 -2.61 13.25
N HIS A 129 5.13 -2.84 12.37
CA HIS A 129 6.13 -1.83 12.05
C HIS A 129 6.21 -1.62 10.54
N THR A 130 6.47 -0.40 10.12
CA THR A 130 6.77 -0.14 8.71
C THR A 130 8.19 -0.61 8.40
N SER A 131 8.42 -1.08 7.17
CA SER A 131 9.78 -1.38 6.71
C SER A 131 10.57 -0.06 6.70
N GLY A 132 11.57 0.03 7.55
CA GLY A 132 12.47 1.18 7.68
C GLY A 132 13.37 1.33 6.45
N SER A 133 12.78 1.68 5.31
CA SER A 133 13.54 2.11 4.12
C SER A 133 14.34 3.39 4.37
N GLN A 134 14.10 4.06 5.51
CA GLN A 134 14.52 5.43 5.85
C GLN A 134 14.81 5.57 7.37
N GLY A 135 15.58 4.66 7.99
CA GLY A 135 15.98 4.75 9.42
C GLY A 135 15.10 3.97 10.41
N ARG A 136 15.07 4.39 11.70
CA ARG A 136 14.36 3.69 12.81
C ARG A 136 12.92 3.36 12.39
N PRO A 137 12.46 2.10 12.48
CA PRO A 137 11.10 1.75 12.10
C PRO A 137 10.09 2.47 13.01
N ILE A 138 8.94 2.86 12.47
CA ILE A 138 7.81 3.26 13.30
C ILE A 138 7.05 2.01 13.72
N PHE A 139 6.83 1.87 15.02
CA PHE A 139 5.96 0.83 15.57
C PHE A 139 4.55 1.39 15.73
N ILE A 140 3.59 0.73 15.11
CA ILE A 140 2.18 1.05 15.16
C ILE A 140 1.51 0.09 16.14
N VAL A 141 0.85 0.67 17.14
CA VAL A 141 0.03 -0.06 18.09
C VAL A 141 -1.44 0.17 17.77
N GLN A 142 -2.21 -0.92 17.66
CA GLN A 142 -3.63 -0.88 17.31
C GLN A 142 -4.39 -2.02 17.98
N GLU A 143 -5.73 -1.94 18.01
CA GLU A 143 -6.56 -3.00 18.57
C GLU A 143 -6.96 -4.02 17.48
N PRO A 144 -7.28 -5.28 17.85
CA PRO A 144 -7.76 -6.28 16.90
C PRO A 144 -8.96 -5.83 16.05
N LYS A 145 -9.81 -4.95 16.60
CA LYS A 145 -10.95 -4.37 15.88
C LYS A 145 -10.53 -3.50 14.67
N ASP A 146 -9.34 -2.91 14.72
CA ASP A 146 -8.79 -2.09 13.63
C ASP A 146 -8.35 -2.97 12.46
N ILE A 147 -7.76 -4.14 12.75
CA ILE A 147 -7.47 -5.16 11.73
C ILE A 147 -8.76 -5.69 11.13
N LEU A 148 -9.77 -6.02 11.96
CA LEU A 148 -11.09 -6.45 11.47
C LEU A 148 -11.73 -5.40 10.57
N LEU A 149 -11.60 -4.12 10.90
CA LEU A 149 -12.11 -3.02 10.09
C LEU A 149 -11.42 -2.95 8.72
N ALA A 150 -10.11 -3.14 8.63
CA ALA A 150 -9.39 -3.21 7.36
C ALA A 150 -9.94 -4.31 6.45
N PHE A 151 -10.18 -5.52 6.98
CA PHE A 151 -10.85 -6.59 6.23
C PHE A 151 -12.28 -6.26 5.83
N ALA A 152 -13.05 -5.68 6.76
CA ALA A 152 -14.44 -5.32 6.52
C ALA A 152 -14.56 -4.29 5.38
N VAL A 153 -13.64 -3.33 5.30
CA VAL A 153 -13.56 -2.34 4.22
C VAL A 153 -13.30 -3.03 2.88
N GLN A 154 -12.30 -3.90 2.80
CA GLN A 154 -11.97 -4.59 1.55
C GLN A 154 -13.13 -5.46 1.07
N LEU A 155 -13.74 -6.25 1.97
CA LEU A 155 -14.92 -7.07 1.66
C LEU A 155 -16.15 -6.23 1.27
N ALA A 156 -16.39 -5.12 1.99
CA ALA A 156 -17.58 -4.30 1.80
C ALA A 156 -17.40 -3.17 0.78
N ARG A 157 -16.23 -2.94 0.19
CA ARG A 157 -16.01 -1.87 -0.81
C ARG A 157 -15.22 -2.31 -2.04
N GLY A 158 -14.31 -3.27 -1.91
CA GLY A 158 -13.41 -3.72 -2.99
C GLY A 158 -14.04 -4.56 -4.09
N HIS A 159 -15.32 -4.91 -3.97
CA HIS A 159 -16.03 -5.71 -4.98
C HIS A 159 -17.21 -4.97 -5.63
N PRO A 160 -17.46 -5.21 -6.95
CA PRO A 160 -18.60 -4.65 -7.68
C PRO A 160 -19.94 -4.88 -6.97
N LEU A 161 -20.78 -3.84 -6.93
CA LEU A 161 -22.06 -3.82 -6.20
C LEU A 161 -23.04 -4.90 -6.67
N GLU A 162 -23.13 -5.15 -7.99
CA GLU A 162 -24.03 -6.16 -8.57
C GLU A 162 -23.66 -7.59 -8.19
N LYS A 163 -22.37 -7.87 -8.00
CA LYS A 163 -21.88 -9.20 -7.64
C LYS A 163 -22.07 -9.48 -6.14
N ARG A 164 -22.23 -8.50 -5.26
CA ARG A 164 -22.32 -8.75 -3.79
C ARG A 164 -23.44 -9.69 -3.39
N TRP A 165 -24.64 -9.47 -3.91
CA TRP A 165 -25.83 -10.25 -3.53
C TRP A 165 -25.86 -11.60 -4.26
N LYS A 166 -25.54 -11.62 -5.56
CA LYS A 166 -25.41 -12.86 -6.33
C LYS A 166 -24.29 -13.76 -5.80
N THR A 167 -23.19 -13.19 -5.32
CA THR A 167 -22.06 -13.94 -4.74
C THR A 167 -22.35 -14.36 -3.29
N LEU A 168 -22.99 -13.54 -2.43
CA LEU A 168 -23.40 -14.01 -1.10
C LEU A 168 -24.40 -15.17 -1.16
N PHE A 169 -25.37 -15.13 -2.08
CA PHE A 169 -26.37 -16.19 -2.23
C PHE A 169 -25.84 -17.42 -3.00
N ARG A 170 -24.97 -17.28 -4.04
CA ARG A 170 -24.25 -18.43 -4.64
C ARG A 170 -23.22 -19.07 -3.71
N ARG A 171 -22.85 -18.42 -2.61
CA ARG A 171 -21.85 -18.88 -1.62
C ARG A 171 -22.39 -19.85 -0.57
N PHE A 172 -23.66 -20.25 -0.63
CA PHE A 172 -24.09 -21.48 0.03
C PHE A 172 -23.41 -22.68 -0.67
N GLY A 173 -22.18 -23.01 -0.24
CA GLY A 173 -21.44 -24.20 -0.65
C GLY A 173 -20.07 -23.99 -1.32
N ARG A 174 -19.68 -22.79 -1.77
CA ARG A 174 -18.35 -22.55 -2.38
C ARG A 174 -17.60 -21.38 -1.72
N GLN A 175 -16.49 -21.69 -1.06
CA GLN A 175 -15.61 -20.70 -0.43
C GLN A 175 -14.85 -19.89 -1.49
N ALA A 176 -14.68 -18.59 -1.27
CA ALA A 176 -13.83 -17.75 -2.12
C ALA A 176 -12.37 -18.18 -1.99
N ARG A 177 -11.59 -18.15 -3.07
CA ARG A 177 -10.18 -18.56 -3.06
C ARG A 177 -9.29 -17.32 -3.20
N TRP A 178 -8.57 -16.97 -2.14
CA TRP A 178 -7.76 -15.75 -2.03
C TRP A 178 -6.29 -16.10 -2.02
N ALA A 179 -5.53 -15.66 -3.03
CA ALA A 179 -4.08 -15.76 -3.01
C ALA A 179 -3.48 -14.38 -2.72
N SER A 180 -2.52 -14.30 -1.79
CA SER A 180 -1.82 -13.04 -1.50
C SER A 180 -0.33 -13.25 -1.33
N PHE A 181 0.44 -12.33 -1.90
CA PHE A 181 1.87 -12.23 -1.69
C PHE A 181 2.21 -11.48 -0.39
N TYR A 182 3.23 -11.97 0.30
CA TYR A 182 3.85 -11.30 1.45
C TYR A 182 5.37 -11.35 1.32
N VAL A 183 6.08 -10.38 1.92
CA VAL A 183 7.54 -10.32 1.82
C VAL A 183 8.19 -11.37 2.72
N LYS A 184 8.10 -11.20 4.05
CA LYS A 184 8.62 -12.08 5.10
C LYS A 184 7.55 -12.25 6.20
N PRO A 185 7.54 -13.37 6.93
CA PRO A 185 6.96 -13.38 8.27
C PRO A 185 7.64 -12.28 9.09
N GLY A 186 6.82 -11.41 9.66
CA GLY A 186 7.29 -10.26 10.42
C GLY A 186 6.12 -9.32 10.69
N PHE A 187 6.37 -8.29 11.47
CA PHE A 187 5.34 -7.34 11.90
C PHE A 187 5.05 -6.26 10.84
N TYR A 188 5.31 -6.53 9.56
CA TYR A 188 4.94 -5.64 8.45
C TYR A 188 3.42 -5.54 8.27
N PRO A 189 2.87 -4.40 7.79
CA PRO A 189 1.43 -4.20 7.67
C PRO A 189 0.70 -5.32 6.91
N SER A 190 1.24 -5.71 5.75
CA SER A 190 0.69 -6.76 4.91
C SER A 190 0.70 -8.12 5.61
N SER A 191 1.81 -8.48 6.26
CA SER A 191 1.94 -9.73 7.02
C SER A 191 1.00 -9.78 8.24
N VAL A 192 0.95 -8.70 9.02
CA VAL A 192 0.11 -8.56 10.22
C VAL A 192 -1.35 -8.72 9.87
N VAL A 193 -1.86 -8.02 8.85
CA VAL A 193 -3.27 -8.14 8.43
C VAL A 193 -3.63 -9.60 8.16
N PHE A 194 -2.81 -10.35 7.41
CA PHE A 194 -3.09 -11.77 7.14
C PHE A 194 -2.95 -12.68 8.36
N THR A 195 -1.97 -12.41 9.23
CA THR A 195 -1.75 -13.23 10.44
C THR A 195 -2.87 -13.06 11.45
N TYR A 196 -3.36 -11.82 11.67
CA TYR A 196 -4.46 -11.52 12.58
C TYR A 196 -5.82 -11.51 11.86
N MET A 197 -5.93 -12.23 10.73
CA MET A 197 -7.17 -12.36 10.00
C MET A 197 -8.25 -12.94 10.91
N PRO A 198 -9.43 -12.30 11.03
CA PRO A 198 -10.50 -12.82 11.87
C PRO A 198 -10.89 -14.23 11.45
N GLN A 199 -11.07 -15.13 12.42
CA GLN A 199 -11.40 -16.53 12.16
C GLN A 199 -12.70 -16.70 11.36
N SER A 200 -13.60 -15.73 11.47
CA SER A 200 -14.84 -15.64 10.71
C SER A 200 -14.63 -15.55 9.19
N VAL A 201 -13.52 -14.98 8.72
CA VAL A 201 -13.20 -14.87 7.29
C VAL A 201 -12.94 -16.24 6.67
N TYR A 202 -12.27 -17.15 7.39
CA TYR A 202 -11.96 -18.51 6.91
C TYR A 202 -13.19 -19.38 6.65
N ARG A 203 -14.36 -19.04 7.21
CA ARG A 203 -15.63 -19.70 6.84
C ARG A 203 -16.03 -19.43 5.39
N PHE A 204 -15.70 -18.24 4.90
CA PHE A 204 -16.13 -17.75 3.59
C PHE A 204 -15.01 -17.71 2.55
N ALA A 205 -13.76 -17.86 2.98
CA ALA A 205 -12.58 -17.82 2.11
C ALA A 205 -11.53 -18.88 2.47
N GLN A 206 -11.05 -19.59 1.45
CA GLN A 206 -9.80 -20.33 1.48
C GLN A 206 -8.68 -19.36 1.10
N THR A 207 -7.58 -19.38 1.85
CA THR A 207 -6.47 -18.46 1.64
C THR A 207 -5.18 -19.21 1.28
N LEU A 208 -4.49 -18.76 0.24
CA LEU A 208 -3.13 -19.16 -0.11
C LEU A 208 -2.19 -17.98 0.16
N ARG A 209 -1.17 -18.21 1.00
CA ARG A 209 -0.12 -17.22 1.28
C ARG A 209 1.13 -17.56 0.47
N LEU A 210 1.61 -16.61 -0.32
CA LEU A 210 2.79 -16.77 -1.20
C LEU A 210 3.91 -15.85 -0.73
N SER A 211 5.12 -16.40 -0.59
CA SER A 211 6.29 -15.61 -0.20
C SER A 211 6.92 -14.98 -1.43
N LEU A 212 7.28 -13.69 -1.37
CA LEU A 212 8.08 -13.03 -2.41
C LEU A 212 9.52 -13.58 -2.52
N GLN A 213 10.00 -14.29 -1.49
CA GLN A 213 11.31 -14.96 -1.52
C GLN A 213 11.27 -16.38 -2.07
N ASP A 214 10.08 -16.99 -2.16
CA ASP A 214 9.99 -18.28 -2.84
C ASP A 214 10.32 -18.05 -4.34
N PRO A 215 11.07 -18.98 -4.97
CA PRO A 215 11.28 -18.93 -6.42
C PRO A 215 9.97 -18.78 -7.18
N LEU A 216 9.98 -18.01 -8.28
CA LEU A 216 8.77 -17.66 -9.02
C LEU A 216 8.05 -18.92 -9.52
N GLU A 217 8.79 -19.93 -9.97
CA GLU A 217 8.29 -21.21 -10.46
C GLU A 217 7.47 -21.95 -9.40
N LYS A 218 7.95 -21.95 -8.15
CA LYS A 218 7.25 -22.54 -7.01
C LYS A 218 5.94 -21.80 -6.72
N ASN A 219 5.95 -20.47 -6.82
CA ASN A 219 4.74 -19.66 -6.67
C ASN A 219 3.74 -19.90 -7.82
N VAL A 220 4.23 -20.04 -9.06
CA VAL A 220 3.42 -20.40 -10.24
C VAL A 220 2.76 -21.77 -10.05
N GLN A 221 3.50 -22.78 -9.59
CA GLN A 221 2.93 -24.11 -9.33
C GLN A 221 1.80 -24.04 -8.30
N LYS A 222 2.04 -23.41 -7.14
CA LYS A 222 1.02 -23.23 -6.09
C LYS A 222 -0.21 -22.50 -6.62
N LEU A 223 -0.03 -21.47 -7.45
CA LEU A 223 -1.13 -20.72 -8.07
C LEU A 223 -1.92 -21.58 -9.07
N ASN A 224 -1.25 -22.39 -9.88
CA ASN A 224 -1.90 -23.32 -10.81
C ASN A 224 -2.74 -24.39 -10.10
N GLU A 225 -2.24 -24.92 -8.97
CA GLU A 225 -3.00 -25.86 -8.13
C GLU A 225 -4.15 -25.17 -7.41
N PHE A 226 -3.92 -23.94 -6.95
CA PHE A 226 -4.89 -23.22 -6.14
C PHE A 226 -5.95 -22.46 -6.93
N GLN A 227 -5.76 -22.05 -8.18
CA GLN A 227 -6.79 -21.38 -8.99
C GLN A 227 -7.59 -20.30 -8.21
N PRO A 228 -6.94 -19.20 -7.78
CA PRO A 228 -7.59 -18.19 -6.96
C PRO A 228 -8.69 -17.43 -7.72
N ASN A 229 -9.71 -16.98 -6.97
CA ASN A 229 -10.66 -16.00 -7.46
C ASN A 229 -10.14 -14.57 -7.32
N PHE A 230 -9.27 -14.34 -6.34
CA PHE A 230 -8.72 -13.02 -6.01
C PHE A 230 -7.22 -13.16 -5.79
N LEU A 231 -6.43 -12.33 -6.45
CA LEU A 231 -4.99 -12.30 -6.35
C LEU A 231 -4.52 -10.92 -5.87
N THR A 232 -3.83 -10.87 -4.74
CA THR A 232 -3.24 -9.63 -4.22
C THR A 232 -1.72 -9.72 -4.25
N GLY A 233 -1.05 -8.71 -4.79
CA GLY A 233 0.40 -8.69 -4.90
C GLY A 233 0.98 -7.30 -5.08
N TYR A 234 2.31 -7.27 -5.18
CA TYR A 234 3.09 -6.08 -5.48
C TYR A 234 3.23 -5.94 -7.00
N ALA A 235 3.34 -4.72 -7.52
CA ALA A 235 3.44 -4.47 -8.96
C ALA A 235 4.51 -5.37 -9.62
N SER A 236 5.69 -5.44 -9.01
CA SER A 236 6.81 -6.26 -9.51
C SER A 236 6.49 -7.74 -9.68
N VAL A 237 5.87 -8.39 -8.68
CA VAL A 237 5.53 -9.81 -8.77
C VAL A 237 4.32 -10.05 -9.68
N LEU A 238 3.36 -9.14 -9.72
CA LEU A 238 2.20 -9.26 -10.61
C LEU A 238 2.63 -9.18 -12.08
N GLU A 239 3.58 -8.31 -12.40
CA GLU A 239 4.19 -8.25 -13.74
C GLU A 239 4.96 -9.53 -14.07
N ALA A 240 5.73 -10.08 -13.13
CA ALA A 240 6.43 -11.35 -13.33
C ALA A 240 5.44 -12.48 -13.63
N LEU A 241 4.36 -12.60 -12.85
CA LEU A 241 3.29 -13.57 -13.09
C LEU A 241 2.55 -13.34 -14.41
N ALA A 242 2.37 -12.09 -14.84
CA ALA A 242 1.78 -11.79 -16.14
C ALA A 242 2.64 -12.35 -17.28
N ARG A 243 3.97 -12.24 -17.18
CA ARG A 243 4.90 -12.87 -18.15
C ARG A 243 4.81 -14.39 -18.13
N GLU A 244 4.70 -15.00 -16.94
CA GLU A 244 4.50 -16.45 -16.79
C GLU A 244 3.17 -16.94 -17.40
N GLN A 245 2.11 -16.13 -17.28
CA GLN A 245 0.81 -16.41 -17.89
C GLN A 245 0.88 -16.32 -19.42
N LEU A 246 1.51 -15.28 -19.96
CA LEU A 246 1.72 -15.12 -21.41
C LEU A 246 2.64 -16.21 -21.99
N ALA A 247 3.58 -16.73 -21.20
CA ALA A 247 4.44 -17.85 -21.57
C ALA A 247 3.76 -19.23 -21.44
N GLY A 248 2.51 -19.30 -20.96
CA GLY A 248 1.74 -20.54 -20.81
C GLY A 248 2.13 -21.43 -19.61
N ARG A 249 3.04 -20.96 -18.75
CA ARG A 249 3.46 -21.66 -17.52
C ARG A 249 2.50 -21.44 -16.37
N LEU A 250 1.95 -20.24 -16.25
CA LEU A 250 0.83 -19.92 -15.35
C LEU A 250 -0.49 -20.00 -16.13
N ARG A 251 -1.52 -20.62 -15.53
CA ARG A 251 -2.79 -20.95 -16.20
C ARG A 251 -4.00 -20.47 -15.40
N LEU A 252 -4.00 -19.21 -14.98
CA LEU A 252 -5.09 -18.61 -14.20
C LEU A 252 -6.21 -18.06 -15.09
N ARG A 253 -5.87 -17.56 -16.28
CA ARG A 253 -6.87 -17.02 -17.21
C ARG A 253 -7.77 -18.13 -17.74
N GLU A 254 -7.19 -19.25 -18.11
CA GLU A 254 -7.85 -20.41 -18.73
C GLU A 254 -8.88 -21.05 -17.81
N SER A 255 -8.69 -20.96 -16.48
CA SER A 255 -9.66 -21.49 -15.53
C SER A 255 -10.95 -20.66 -15.46
N GLY A 256 -10.92 -19.40 -15.89
CA GLY A 256 -12.05 -18.46 -15.79
C GLY A 256 -12.47 -18.15 -14.35
N GLN A 257 -11.67 -18.54 -13.34
CA GLN A 257 -12.03 -18.38 -11.94
C GLN A 257 -11.57 -17.06 -11.34
N LEU A 258 -10.51 -16.46 -11.89
CA LEU A 258 -9.94 -15.20 -11.45
C LEU A 258 -10.90 -14.04 -11.76
N GLN A 259 -11.20 -13.21 -10.76
CA GLN A 259 -12.19 -12.14 -10.86
C GLN A 259 -11.59 -10.75 -10.67
N LEU A 260 -10.50 -10.65 -9.92
CA LEU A 260 -9.87 -9.37 -9.59
C LEU A 260 -8.41 -9.60 -9.19
N ILE A 261 -7.54 -8.73 -9.67
CA ILE A 261 -6.17 -8.59 -9.18
C ILE A 261 -6.08 -7.28 -8.40
N THR A 262 -5.42 -7.28 -7.24
CA THR A 262 -5.19 -6.08 -6.44
C THR A 262 -3.69 -5.83 -6.31
N ASN A 263 -3.24 -4.69 -6.84
CA ASN A 263 -1.91 -4.16 -6.58
C ASN A 263 -1.87 -3.44 -5.23
N MET A 264 -0.78 -3.63 -4.49
CA MET A 264 -0.54 -2.94 -3.24
C MET A 264 0.96 -2.67 -3.03
N SER A 265 1.27 -1.69 -2.18
CA SER A 265 2.62 -1.45 -1.62
C SER A 265 3.73 -1.06 -2.60
N GLU A 266 3.47 -1.02 -3.91
CA GLU A 266 4.34 -0.53 -4.99
C GLU A 266 3.50 0.30 -5.99
N PRO A 267 4.04 1.40 -6.55
CA PRO A 267 3.40 2.11 -7.65
C PRO A 267 3.15 1.18 -8.85
N LEU A 268 1.96 1.26 -9.44
CA LEU A 268 1.60 0.52 -10.65
C LEU A 268 1.51 1.48 -11.83
N THR A 269 2.44 1.35 -12.77
CA THR A 269 2.45 2.17 -13.99
C THR A 269 1.31 1.77 -14.94
N PRO A 270 0.86 2.68 -15.83
CA PRO A 270 -0.14 2.36 -16.85
C PRO A 270 0.27 1.17 -17.73
N GLN A 271 1.55 1.07 -18.10
CA GLN A 271 2.09 -0.01 -18.94
C GLN A 271 2.12 -1.35 -18.21
N ALA A 272 2.54 -1.37 -16.93
CA ALA A 272 2.49 -2.58 -16.11
C ALA A 272 1.04 -3.07 -15.93
N ARG A 273 0.11 -2.14 -15.67
CA ARG A 273 -1.32 -2.46 -15.62
C ARG A 273 -1.78 -3.10 -16.93
N ALA A 274 -1.51 -2.47 -18.06
CA ALA A 274 -1.92 -2.97 -19.36
C ALA A 274 -1.38 -4.39 -19.62
N LEU A 275 -0.12 -4.65 -19.28
CA LEU A 275 0.49 -5.99 -19.38
C LEU A 275 -0.26 -7.02 -18.51
N ILE A 276 -0.53 -6.69 -17.25
CA ILE A 276 -1.21 -7.59 -16.31
C ILE A 276 -2.65 -7.85 -16.77
N GLU A 277 -3.39 -6.81 -17.15
CA GLU A 277 -4.77 -6.92 -17.63
C GLU A 277 -4.84 -7.71 -18.94
N GLN A 278 -3.89 -7.51 -19.86
CA GLN A 278 -3.78 -8.29 -21.09
C GLN A 278 -3.51 -9.77 -20.79
N ALA A 279 -2.60 -10.07 -19.85
CA ALA A 279 -2.23 -11.44 -19.52
C ALA A 279 -3.40 -12.21 -18.88
N PHE A 280 -4.09 -11.60 -17.92
CA PHE A 280 -5.11 -12.29 -17.12
C PHE A 280 -6.55 -12.05 -17.59
N GLY A 281 -6.81 -11.03 -18.40
CA GLY A 281 -8.16 -10.69 -18.87
C GLY A 281 -9.07 -10.13 -17.76
N VAL A 282 -8.51 -9.61 -16.67
CA VAL A 282 -9.24 -9.05 -15.53
C VAL A 282 -8.67 -7.70 -15.13
N HIS A 283 -9.54 -6.82 -14.61
CA HIS A 283 -9.16 -5.51 -14.08
C HIS A 283 -8.14 -5.63 -12.94
N VAL A 284 -7.14 -4.76 -12.95
CA VAL A 284 -6.21 -4.59 -11.82
C VAL A 284 -6.65 -3.40 -10.98
N SER A 285 -6.92 -3.62 -9.72
CA SER A 285 -7.32 -2.58 -8.76
C SER A 285 -6.11 -2.12 -7.94
N ASP A 286 -5.98 -0.82 -7.67
CA ASP A 286 -4.92 -0.31 -6.77
C ASP A 286 -5.41 -0.16 -5.35
N HIS A 287 -4.56 -0.47 -4.39
CA HIS A 287 -4.82 -0.24 -2.99
C HIS A 287 -3.71 0.61 -2.37
N TYR A 288 -4.05 1.87 -2.09
CA TYR A 288 -3.18 2.82 -1.41
C TYR A 288 -3.46 2.79 0.10
N ALA A 289 -2.55 2.16 0.84
CA ALA A 289 -2.65 1.96 2.28
C ALA A 289 -1.25 1.90 2.90
N MET A 290 -1.15 2.26 4.16
CA MET A 290 0.10 2.32 4.93
C MET A 290 -0.15 1.73 6.32
N GLY A 291 0.91 1.46 7.08
CA GLY A 291 0.75 0.90 8.42
C GLY A 291 -0.04 1.81 9.35
N GLU A 292 0.18 3.11 9.22
CA GLU A 292 -0.45 4.20 9.99
C GLU A 292 -1.96 4.33 9.67
N CYS A 293 -2.38 3.90 8.47
CA CYS A 293 -3.78 3.90 8.05
C CYS A 293 -4.05 2.80 7.00
N MET A 294 -4.29 1.57 7.46
CA MET A 294 -4.58 0.42 6.59
C MET A 294 -5.92 0.52 5.86
N THR A 295 -6.81 1.40 6.32
CA THR A 295 -8.16 1.59 5.76
C THR A 295 -8.23 2.79 4.80
N LEU A 296 -7.11 3.44 4.46
CA LEU A 296 -7.10 4.73 3.77
C LEU A 296 -7.92 4.72 2.48
N THR A 297 -7.65 3.77 1.59
CA THR A 297 -8.36 3.66 0.31
C THR A 297 -8.92 2.27 0.05
N VAL A 298 -9.75 2.15 -0.96
CA VAL A 298 -10.18 0.89 -1.55
C VAL A 298 -10.15 1.05 -3.06
N GLY A 299 -9.52 0.12 -3.76
CA GLY A 299 -9.36 0.25 -5.19
C GLY A 299 -10.69 0.22 -5.94
N CYS A 300 -10.75 1.00 -7.03
CA CYS A 300 -11.94 1.03 -7.85
C CYS A 300 -12.01 -0.25 -8.70
N PRO A 301 -13.12 -0.99 -8.69
CA PRO A 301 -13.24 -2.21 -9.49
C PRO A 301 -13.57 -1.96 -10.97
N HIS A 302 -13.69 -0.70 -11.38
CA HIS A 302 -14.08 -0.29 -12.74
C HIS A 302 -13.13 0.71 -13.40
N ALA A 303 -12.21 1.32 -12.64
CA ALA A 303 -11.29 2.34 -13.13
C ALA A 303 -9.93 2.17 -12.44
N PRO A 304 -8.82 2.59 -13.08
CA PRO A 304 -7.52 2.71 -12.41
C PRO A 304 -7.61 3.64 -11.21
N GLY A 305 -6.81 3.39 -10.17
CA GLY A 305 -6.79 4.21 -8.95
C GLY A 305 -7.67 3.66 -7.82
N ALA A 306 -7.88 4.50 -6.79
CA ALA A 306 -8.48 4.07 -5.53
C ALA A 306 -9.39 5.13 -4.90
N HIS A 307 -10.49 4.70 -4.29
CA HIS A 307 -11.40 5.56 -3.54
C HIS A 307 -10.92 5.78 -2.10
N VAL A 308 -10.88 7.03 -1.67
CA VAL A 308 -10.55 7.39 -0.28
C VAL A 308 -11.75 7.10 0.62
N ASN A 309 -11.52 6.32 1.69
CA ASN A 309 -12.54 6.00 2.68
C ASN A 309 -12.72 7.16 3.66
N ILE A 310 -13.34 8.25 3.19
CA ILE A 310 -13.47 9.50 3.97
C ILE A 310 -14.23 9.36 5.30
N ASP A 311 -14.98 8.28 5.50
CA ASP A 311 -15.61 7.99 6.79
C ASP A 311 -14.67 7.33 7.82
N LEU A 312 -13.45 6.98 7.43
CA LEU A 312 -12.43 6.29 8.24
C LEU A 312 -11.09 7.03 8.28
N ALA A 313 -10.81 7.88 7.30
CA ALA A 313 -9.56 8.63 7.20
C ALA A 313 -9.78 10.01 6.56
N ILE A 314 -8.80 10.88 6.73
CA ILE A 314 -8.68 12.15 6.01
C ILE A 314 -7.36 12.09 5.24
N LEU A 315 -7.41 12.36 3.95
CA LEU A 315 -6.26 12.46 3.06
C LEU A 315 -6.18 13.88 2.53
N GLU A 316 -5.10 14.59 2.84
CA GLU A 316 -4.78 15.89 2.27
C GLU A 316 -3.59 15.71 1.31
N VAL A 317 -3.73 16.17 0.07
CA VAL A 317 -2.61 16.26 -0.88
C VAL A 317 -2.10 17.68 -0.85
N VAL A 318 -0.81 17.87 -0.54
CA VAL A 318 -0.25 19.21 -0.26
C VAL A 318 1.01 19.48 -1.07
N ASP A 319 1.32 20.76 -1.24
CA ASP A 319 2.57 21.25 -1.85
C ASP A 319 3.74 21.23 -0.85
N ASP A 320 4.90 21.73 -1.29
CA ASP A 320 6.10 21.77 -0.46
C ASP A 320 5.99 22.67 0.77
N HIS A 321 5.00 23.56 0.79
CA HIS A 321 4.69 24.47 1.90
C HIS A 321 3.48 23.99 2.72
N TYR A 322 3.09 22.72 2.58
CA TYR A 322 1.96 22.10 3.28
C TYR A 322 0.59 22.75 3.00
N ARG A 323 0.44 23.39 1.84
CA ARG A 323 -0.83 23.96 1.40
C ARG A 323 -1.56 22.92 0.53
N PRO A 324 -2.87 22.70 0.74
CA PRO A 324 -3.64 21.80 -0.10
C PRO A 324 -3.55 22.18 -1.59
N VAL A 325 -3.32 21.20 -2.45
CA VAL A 325 -3.37 21.40 -3.91
C VAL A 325 -4.76 21.07 -4.44
N PRO A 326 -5.24 21.75 -5.50
CA PRO A 326 -6.49 21.39 -6.14
C PRO A 326 -6.47 19.97 -6.72
N PRO A 327 -7.62 19.27 -6.80
CA PRO A 327 -7.73 18.04 -7.58
C PRO A 327 -7.21 18.21 -9.01
N GLY A 328 -6.55 17.19 -9.55
CA GLY A 328 -5.83 17.23 -10.83
C GLY A 328 -4.40 17.76 -10.73
N CYS A 329 -4.05 18.49 -9.66
CA CYS A 329 -2.68 18.92 -9.41
C CYS A 329 -1.90 17.86 -8.62
N LYS A 330 -0.63 17.71 -8.97
CA LYS A 330 0.31 16.82 -8.28
C LYS A 330 0.72 17.46 -6.95
N GLY A 331 0.56 16.72 -5.84
CA GLY A 331 1.14 17.12 -4.56
C GLY A 331 2.63 16.78 -4.48
N SER A 332 3.33 17.35 -3.51
CA SER A 332 4.70 16.92 -3.20
C SER A 332 4.75 15.90 -2.06
N ARG A 333 3.70 15.84 -1.22
CA ARG A 333 3.50 14.89 -0.12
C ARG A 333 2.02 14.79 0.24
N VAL A 334 1.69 13.88 1.15
CA VAL A 334 0.33 13.77 1.71
C VAL A 334 0.33 13.86 3.22
N LEU A 335 -0.77 14.38 3.78
CA LEU A 335 -1.05 14.34 5.21
C LEU A 335 -2.22 13.39 5.47
N VAL A 336 -2.05 12.48 6.43
CA VAL A 336 -3.04 11.46 6.74
C VAL A 336 -3.53 11.62 8.18
N THR A 337 -4.85 11.63 8.36
CA THR A 337 -5.48 11.49 9.69
C THR A 337 -6.25 10.18 9.76
N CYS A 338 -5.88 9.30 10.68
CA CYS A 338 -6.56 8.01 10.91
C CYS A 338 -7.68 8.18 11.95
N LEU A 339 -8.94 7.97 11.57
CA LEU A 339 -10.11 8.26 12.42
C LEU A 339 -10.59 7.06 13.26
N HIS A 340 -9.81 5.99 13.31
CA HIS A 340 -10.19 4.75 14.00
C HIS A 340 -9.11 4.14 14.90
N ASN A 341 -7.82 4.39 14.67
CA ASN A 341 -6.77 3.98 15.61
C ASN A 341 -6.69 4.97 16.78
N TYR A 342 -7.38 4.66 17.87
CA TYR A 342 -7.36 5.48 19.09
C TYR A 342 -6.15 5.17 19.98
N VAL A 343 -5.49 4.02 19.83
CA VAL A 343 -4.35 3.62 20.68
C VAL A 343 -3.11 4.41 20.31
N MET A 344 -2.87 4.56 19.01
CA MET A 344 -1.79 5.38 18.46
C MET A 344 -2.36 6.34 17.41
N PRO A 345 -2.84 7.52 17.83
CA PRO A 345 -3.48 8.48 16.95
C PRO A 345 -2.48 9.10 15.95
N PHE A 346 -2.84 9.07 14.67
CA PHE A 346 -2.14 9.79 13.61
C PHE A 346 -3.03 10.93 13.12
N ILE A 347 -2.64 12.18 13.40
CA ILE A 347 -3.37 13.40 13.03
C ILE A 347 -2.45 14.26 12.16
N ARG A 348 -2.91 14.55 10.93
CA ARG A 348 -2.13 15.23 9.88
C ARG A 348 -0.69 14.71 9.81
N TYR A 349 -0.56 13.39 9.81
CA TYR A 349 0.72 12.71 9.77
C TYR A 349 1.29 12.77 8.36
N GLU A 350 2.50 13.31 8.25
CA GLU A 350 3.19 13.50 6.99
C GLU A 350 3.70 12.19 6.41
N ILE A 351 3.37 11.98 5.14
CA ILE A 351 3.89 10.89 4.33
C ILE A 351 4.44 11.49 3.05
N GLY A 352 5.72 11.27 2.80
CA GLY A 352 6.39 11.72 1.58
C GLY A 352 6.01 10.90 0.34
N ASP A 353 4.75 10.52 0.16
CA ASP A 353 4.23 9.90 -1.06
C ASP A 353 3.64 11.00 -1.97
N VAL A 354 3.87 10.86 -3.27
CA VAL A 354 3.43 11.81 -4.29
C VAL A 354 2.12 11.31 -4.92
N VAL A 355 1.04 12.06 -4.69
CA VAL A 355 -0.33 11.66 -5.02
C VAL A 355 -1.04 12.74 -5.82
N THR A 356 -1.88 12.32 -6.77
CA THR A 356 -2.76 13.19 -7.54
C THR A 356 -4.20 12.74 -7.36
N MET A 357 -5.07 13.65 -6.91
CA MET A 357 -6.51 13.39 -6.80
C MET A 357 -7.18 13.57 -8.15
N ASN A 358 -8.17 12.75 -8.46
CA ASN A 358 -9.01 12.93 -9.65
C ASN A 358 -9.95 14.14 -9.45
N PRO A 359 -9.99 15.12 -10.38
CA PRO A 359 -10.92 16.24 -10.30
C PRO A 359 -12.37 15.81 -10.49
N ASP A 360 -12.61 14.76 -11.27
CA ASP A 360 -13.93 14.31 -11.65
C ASP A 360 -14.42 13.14 -10.80
N ARG A 361 -15.74 12.94 -10.82
CA ARG A 361 -16.35 11.74 -10.24
C ARG A 361 -15.90 10.51 -11.01
N CYS A 362 -15.55 9.46 -10.27
CA CYS A 362 -15.21 8.18 -10.87
C CYS A 362 -16.42 7.60 -11.63
N PRO A 363 -16.22 7.05 -12.85
CA PRO A 363 -17.30 6.47 -13.66
C PRO A 363 -17.99 5.26 -12.99
N CYS A 364 -17.43 4.70 -11.93
CA CYS A 364 -18.06 3.61 -11.17
C CYS A 364 -19.30 4.05 -10.35
N GLY A 365 -19.60 5.35 -10.30
CA GLY A 365 -20.74 5.92 -9.56
C GLY A 365 -20.52 6.05 -8.05
N SER A 366 -19.30 5.83 -7.55
CA SER A 366 -18.98 6.04 -6.13
C SER A 366 -18.99 7.54 -5.77
N ASN A 367 -19.54 7.86 -4.58
CA ASN A 367 -19.53 9.22 -4.02
C ASN A 367 -18.24 9.56 -3.27
N LEU A 368 -17.31 8.62 -3.16
CA LEU A 368 -16.03 8.82 -2.48
C LEU A 368 -15.01 9.50 -3.40
N PRO A 369 -14.18 10.43 -2.88
CA PRO A 369 -13.04 10.99 -3.62
C PRO A 369 -12.15 9.87 -4.18
N HIS A 370 -11.49 10.15 -5.30
CA HIS A 370 -10.75 9.16 -6.06
C HIS A 370 -9.32 9.62 -6.28
N VAL A 371 -8.34 8.79 -5.90
CA VAL A 371 -6.93 8.97 -6.19
C VAL A 371 -6.69 8.53 -7.64
N ALA A 372 -6.19 9.43 -8.48
CA ALA A 372 -5.89 9.15 -9.88
C ALA A 372 -4.55 8.44 -10.06
N ALA A 373 -3.51 8.90 -9.36
CA ALA A 373 -2.16 8.39 -9.49
C ALA A 373 -1.38 8.47 -8.17
N ILE A 374 -0.44 7.52 -8.00
CA ILE A 374 0.53 7.46 -6.91
C ILE A 374 1.88 7.21 -7.59
N GLU A 375 2.75 8.21 -7.59
CA GLU A 375 3.96 8.22 -8.45
C GLU A 375 5.23 7.78 -7.72
N GLY A 376 5.14 7.44 -6.43
CA GLY A 376 6.28 7.05 -5.59
C GLY A 376 6.47 8.01 -4.43
N ARG A 377 7.71 8.12 -3.91
CA ARG A 377 8.04 8.98 -2.77
C ARG A 377 8.83 10.23 -3.17
N THR A 378 8.67 11.32 -2.41
CA THR A 378 9.41 12.58 -2.55
C THR A 378 10.92 12.40 -2.41
N LYS A 379 11.39 11.35 -1.71
CA LYS A 379 12.82 11.01 -1.60
C LYS A 379 13.34 10.16 -2.76
N ASP A 380 12.44 9.64 -3.59
CA ASP A 380 12.77 9.01 -4.88
C ASP A 380 12.76 10.05 -6.01
N ARG A 381 12.94 11.34 -5.68
CA ARG A 381 13.10 12.43 -6.67
C ARG A 381 14.49 12.35 -7.26
N PHE A 382 14.54 12.40 -8.58
CA PHE A 382 15.78 12.43 -9.31
C PHE A 382 16.02 13.85 -9.79
N TRP A 383 17.27 14.28 -9.77
CA TRP A 383 17.65 15.62 -10.18
C TRP A 383 18.73 15.51 -11.22
N ILE A 384 18.61 16.26 -12.30
CA ILE A 384 19.63 16.30 -13.34
C ILE A 384 20.25 17.68 -13.41
N ARG A 385 21.52 17.74 -13.78
CA ARG A 385 22.21 19.02 -13.99
C ARG A 385 22.20 19.38 -15.48
N ARG A 386 21.59 20.51 -15.82
CA ARG A 386 21.61 21.12 -17.16
C ARG A 386 22.41 22.43 -17.10
N GLY A 387 23.68 22.37 -17.52
CA GLY A 387 24.61 23.49 -17.35
C GLY A 387 24.85 23.78 -15.86
N GLU A 388 24.54 25.00 -15.41
CA GLU A 388 24.65 25.40 -14.00
C GLU A 388 23.36 25.18 -13.18
N ARG A 389 22.28 24.72 -13.81
CA ARG A 389 20.98 24.53 -13.15
C ARG A 389 20.70 23.08 -12.82
N TYR A 390 19.97 22.86 -11.74
CA TYR A 390 19.39 21.56 -11.38
C TYR A 390 17.91 21.55 -11.73
N GLU A 391 17.48 20.50 -12.44
CA GLU A 391 16.10 20.29 -12.84
C GLU A 391 15.62 18.95 -12.26
N GLU A 392 14.42 18.95 -11.68
CA GLU A 392 13.80 17.70 -11.26
C GLU A 392 13.42 16.87 -12.48
N PHE A 393 13.73 15.59 -12.41
CA PHE A 393 13.56 14.62 -13.47
C PHE A 393 12.67 13.48 -12.99
N SER A 394 11.68 13.11 -13.80
CA SER A 394 10.85 11.95 -13.54
C SER A 394 11.52 10.69 -14.11
N PRO A 395 11.87 9.69 -13.27
CA PRO A 395 12.46 8.45 -13.75
C PRO A 395 11.45 7.55 -14.48
N LEU A 396 10.17 7.95 -14.56
CA LEU A 396 9.13 7.16 -15.24
C LEU A 396 9.48 6.90 -16.72
N ILE A 397 10.15 7.83 -17.38
CA ILE A 397 10.61 7.67 -18.77
C ILE A 397 11.43 6.39 -18.98
N PHE A 398 12.24 6.04 -17.99
CA PHE A 398 13.05 4.83 -18.00
C PHE A 398 12.20 3.58 -17.80
N LEU A 399 11.15 3.65 -16.97
CA LEU A 399 10.20 2.55 -16.84
C LEU A 399 9.50 2.28 -18.17
N GLU A 400 9.05 3.31 -18.89
CA GLU A 400 8.37 3.18 -20.17
C GLU A 400 9.21 2.43 -21.21
N VAL A 401 10.51 2.75 -21.27
CA VAL A 401 11.46 2.04 -22.13
C VAL A 401 11.57 0.57 -21.73
N MET A 402 11.71 0.27 -20.44
CA MET A 402 11.81 -1.12 -19.95
C MET A 402 10.54 -1.93 -20.24
N TYR A 403 9.36 -1.31 -20.26
CA TYR A 403 8.12 -1.99 -20.63
C TYR A 403 8.06 -2.40 -22.12
N ARG A 404 8.91 -1.83 -22.98
CA ARG A 404 9.06 -2.21 -24.39
C ARG A 404 10.09 -3.32 -24.61
N CYS A 405 10.77 -3.79 -23.55
CA CYS A 405 11.80 -4.82 -23.57
C CYS A 405 11.29 -6.12 -22.91
N PHE A 406 10.77 -7.04 -23.73
CA PHE A 406 10.12 -8.27 -23.25
C PHE A 406 11.10 -9.39 -22.86
N ASP A 407 12.35 -9.24 -23.24
CA ASP A 407 13.52 -10.07 -22.96
C ASP A 407 14.13 -9.81 -21.57
N ILE A 408 13.74 -8.72 -20.92
CA ILE A 408 14.17 -8.35 -19.56
C ILE A 408 13.15 -8.86 -18.53
N ALA A 409 13.64 -9.57 -17.51
CA ALA A 409 12.84 -9.98 -16.36
C ALA A 409 12.85 -8.93 -15.25
N GLU A 410 14.03 -8.39 -14.95
CA GLU A 410 14.23 -7.44 -13.86
C GLU A 410 15.14 -6.31 -14.30
N PHE A 411 14.90 -5.12 -13.77
CA PHE A 411 15.77 -3.98 -14.00
C PHE A 411 15.83 -3.08 -12.76
N GLN A 412 16.92 -2.32 -12.64
CA GLN A 412 17.12 -1.30 -11.62
C GLN A 412 17.90 -0.14 -12.20
N PHE A 413 17.35 1.06 -12.09
CA PHE A 413 18.06 2.29 -12.36
C PHE A 413 18.60 2.87 -11.06
N THR A 414 19.89 3.19 -11.08
CA THR A 414 20.59 3.88 -10.00
C THR A 414 21.17 5.16 -10.55
N GLN A 415 20.76 6.30 -10.02
CA GLN A 415 21.46 7.55 -10.31
C GLN A 415 22.78 7.57 -9.53
N THR A 416 23.88 7.68 -10.26
CA THR A 416 25.25 7.68 -9.72
C THR A 416 25.90 9.05 -9.76
N ASP A 417 25.47 9.92 -10.68
CA ASP A 417 25.86 11.33 -10.77
C ASP A 417 24.68 12.17 -11.31
N TRP A 418 24.76 13.50 -11.22
CA TRP A 418 23.73 14.42 -11.69
C TRP A 418 23.45 14.31 -13.19
N THR A 419 24.36 13.71 -13.95
CA THR A 419 24.18 13.45 -15.38
C THR A 419 24.35 11.98 -15.75
N ARG A 420 24.49 11.07 -14.75
CA ARG A 420 24.78 9.64 -15.00
C ARG A 420 23.88 8.70 -14.23
N PHE A 421 23.40 7.69 -14.95
CA PHE A 421 22.55 6.63 -14.43
C PHE A 421 23.12 5.28 -14.83
N GLU A 422 23.02 4.33 -13.92
CA GLU A 422 23.36 2.93 -14.13
C GLU A 422 22.07 2.12 -14.26
N LEU A 423 21.85 1.46 -15.40
CA LEU A 423 20.74 0.55 -15.65
C LEU A 423 21.24 -0.89 -15.55
N ARG A 424 20.92 -1.57 -14.45
CA ARG A 424 21.11 -3.01 -14.32
C ARG A 424 19.95 -3.76 -14.93
N VAL A 425 20.19 -4.74 -15.78
CA VAL A 425 19.16 -5.59 -16.41
C VAL A 425 19.47 -7.07 -16.19
N ALA A 426 18.47 -7.82 -15.75
CA ALA A 426 18.49 -9.28 -15.68
C ALA A 426 17.53 -9.86 -16.72
N ALA A 427 17.99 -10.86 -17.46
CA ALA A 427 17.25 -11.46 -18.56
C ALA A 427 16.12 -12.38 -18.08
N VAL A 428 15.10 -12.57 -18.91
CA VAL A 428 14.18 -13.71 -18.76
C VAL A 428 14.97 -15.02 -18.90
N PRO A 429 14.71 -16.05 -18.09
CA PRO A 429 15.39 -17.34 -18.20
C PRO A 429 15.36 -17.89 -19.64
N GLY A 430 16.54 -18.25 -20.17
CA GLY A 430 16.70 -18.77 -21.54
C GLY A 430 16.72 -17.71 -22.64
N ARG A 431 16.73 -16.42 -22.31
CA ARG A 431 16.93 -15.31 -23.25
C ARG A 431 18.16 -14.49 -22.89
N GLN A 432 18.65 -13.70 -23.82
CA GLN A 432 19.65 -12.66 -23.56
C GLN A 432 19.03 -11.27 -23.77
N PRO A 433 19.40 -10.27 -22.95
CA PRO A 433 18.93 -8.90 -23.15
C PRO A 433 19.55 -8.32 -24.42
N ASP A 434 18.73 -7.76 -25.31
CA ASP A 434 19.18 -6.98 -26.47
C ASP A 434 19.59 -5.58 -26.01
N ILE A 435 20.84 -5.47 -25.58
CA ILE A 435 21.43 -4.22 -25.09
C ILE A 435 21.37 -3.12 -26.16
N GLY A 436 21.56 -3.46 -27.44
CA GLY A 436 21.50 -2.50 -28.53
C GLY A 436 20.09 -1.91 -28.69
N ARG A 437 19.04 -2.73 -28.58
CA ARG A 437 17.66 -2.26 -28.54
C ARG A 437 17.38 -1.41 -27.31
N ILE A 438 17.83 -1.82 -26.14
CA ILE A 438 17.65 -1.06 -24.90
C ILE A 438 18.27 0.33 -25.02
N GLN A 439 19.51 0.41 -25.50
CA GLN A 439 20.23 1.67 -25.71
C GLN A 439 19.52 2.56 -26.72
N ARG A 440 19.05 2.02 -27.85
CA ARG A 440 18.26 2.78 -28.84
C ARG A 440 16.97 3.35 -28.23
N LEU A 441 16.20 2.53 -27.53
CA LEU A 441 14.95 2.97 -26.90
C LEU A 441 15.18 4.02 -25.81
N LEU A 442 16.26 3.88 -25.03
CA LEU A 442 16.66 4.89 -24.04
C LEU A 442 17.05 6.20 -24.72
N GLN A 443 17.82 6.15 -25.81
CA GLN A 443 18.19 7.33 -26.60
C GLN A 443 16.96 8.02 -27.20
N GLU A 444 16.04 7.27 -27.80
CA GLU A 444 14.77 7.80 -28.33
C GLU A 444 13.99 8.52 -27.24
N ALA A 445 13.76 7.88 -26.10
CA ALA A 445 13.00 8.46 -25.00
C ALA A 445 13.69 9.72 -24.43
N LEU A 446 15.01 9.66 -24.20
CA LEU A 446 15.78 10.82 -23.76
C LEU A 446 15.78 11.95 -24.79
N GLN A 447 15.71 11.64 -26.09
CA GLN A 447 15.63 12.64 -27.14
C GLN A 447 14.27 13.33 -27.16
N GLU A 448 13.18 12.56 -27.08
CA GLU A 448 11.80 13.08 -26.98
C GLU A 448 11.63 14.01 -25.76
N ALA A 449 12.22 13.64 -24.63
CA ALA A 449 12.22 14.47 -23.42
C ALA A 449 13.24 15.63 -23.44
N GLN A 450 14.03 15.79 -24.51
CA GLN A 450 15.10 16.80 -24.63
C GLN A 450 16.17 16.70 -23.53
N LEU A 451 16.48 15.47 -23.11
CA LEU A 451 17.44 15.11 -22.05
C LEU A 451 18.68 14.37 -22.56
N HIS A 452 18.73 14.01 -23.84
CA HIS A 452 19.83 13.23 -24.46
C HIS A 452 21.24 13.83 -24.27
N ASN A 453 21.37 15.15 -24.12
CA ASN A 453 22.65 15.82 -23.83
C ASN A 453 22.93 16.01 -22.33
N CYS A 454 21.98 15.69 -21.47
CA CYS A 454 22.04 15.90 -20.02
C CYS A 454 22.18 14.60 -19.24
N ILE A 455 21.79 13.47 -19.84
CA ILE A 455 21.73 12.18 -19.17
C ILE A 455 22.48 11.15 -19.99
N GLN A 456 23.43 10.48 -19.35
CA GLN A 456 24.06 9.26 -19.83
C GLN A 456 23.55 8.07 -19.01
N VAL A 457 23.19 6.99 -19.69
CA VAL A 457 22.76 5.74 -19.06
C VAL A 457 23.71 4.60 -19.45
N ASP A 458 24.40 4.04 -18.46
CA ASP A 458 25.27 2.89 -18.63
C ASP A 458 24.46 1.61 -18.38
N VAL A 459 24.33 0.75 -19.39
CA VAL A 459 23.55 -0.49 -19.31
C VAL A 459 24.44 -1.66 -18.91
N ILE A 460 24.10 -2.33 -17.82
CA ILE A 460 24.88 -3.43 -17.23
C ILE A 460 24.00 -4.67 -17.15
N THR A 461 24.44 -5.75 -17.79
CA THR A 461 23.80 -7.06 -17.65
C THR A 461 24.23 -7.70 -16.34
N VAL A 462 23.25 -8.15 -15.55
CA VAL A 462 23.47 -8.88 -14.30
C VAL A 462 22.70 -10.20 -14.32
N SER A 463 23.14 -11.17 -13.53
CA SER A 463 22.45 -12.46 -13.41
C SER A 463 21.09 -12.32 -12.70
N GLU A 464 21.03 -11.48 -11.67
CA GLU A 464 19.83 -11.18 -10.90
C GLU A 464 19.94 -9.82 -10.22
N ILE A 465 18.80 -9.23 -9.82
CA ILE A 465 18.77 -8.00 -9.03
C ILE A 465 18.21 -8.33 -7.64
N PRO A 466 19.05 -8.29 -6.58
CA PRO A 466 18.62 -8.71 -5.26
C PRO A 466 17.56 -7.74 -4.71
N PRO A 467 16.54 -8.25 -3.99
CA PRO A 467 15.64 -7.39 -3.23
C PRO A 467 16.39 -6.68 -2.10
N ASP A 468 15.87 -5.53 -1.66
CA ASP A 468 16.39 -4.79 -0.52
C ASP A 468 16.40 -5.70 0.74
N PRO A 469 17.53 -5.82 1.47
CA PRO A 469 17.68 -6.84 2.51
C PRO A 469 16.74 -6.65 3.70
N VAL A 470 16.31 -5.40 3.95
CA VAL A 470 15.43 -5.03 5.06
C VAL A 470 13.96 -5.16 4.65
N SER A 471 13.57 -4.45 3.60
CA SER A 471 12.16 -4.38 3.18
C SER A 471 11.74 -5.57 2.32
N GLY A 472 12.68 -6.34 1.79
CA GLY A 472 12.49 -7.44 0.83
C GLY A 472 11.79 -7.03 -0.48
N LYS A 473 11.63 -5.73 -0.72
CA LYS A 473 11.08 -5.16 -1.95
C LYS A 473 12.21 -4.89 -2.94
N ARG A 474 11.89 -4.93 -4.23
CA ARG A 474 12.86 -4.56 -5.28
C ARG A 474 12.73 -3.08 -5.57
N LYS A 475 13.77 -2.31 -5.24
CA LYS A 475 13.87 -0.90 -5.63
C LYS A 475 14.26 -0.82 -7.10
N ARG A 476 13.29 -0.52 -7.96
CA ARG A 476 13.50 -0.31 -9.41
C ARG A 476 14.21 1.00 -9.72
N MET A 477 14.06 1.98 -8.84
CA MET A 477 14.59 3.33 -8.97
C MET A 477 15.23 3.70 -7.64
N GLN A 478 16.47 4.18 -7.68
CA GLN A 478 17.15 4.76 -6.52
C GLN A 478 18.17 5.82 -6.93
N THR A 479 18.43 6.79 -6.06
CA THR A 479 19.53 7.75 -6.23
C THR A 479 20.58 7.56 -5.14
N ARG A 480 21.86 7.71 -5.51
CA ARG A 480 23.00 7.78 -4.56
C ARG A 480 23.37 9.21 -4.19
N LEU A 481 22.68 10.19 -4.76
CA LEU A 481 22.98 11.60 -4.56
C LEU A 481 22.09 12.21 -3.48
N PRO A 482 22.60 13.19 -2.71
CA PRO A 482 21.75 14.04 -1.90
C PRO A 482 20.87 14.92 -2.80
N PRO A 483 19.94 15.71 -2.25
CA PRO A 483 19.26 16.78 -2.98
C PRO A 483 20.25 17.87 -3.45
N PRO A 484 19.94 18.62 -4.53
CA PRO A 484 20.79 19.70 -5.00
C PRO A 484 20.97 20.84 -3.98
N PRO A 485 22.09 21.60 -4.06
CA PRO A 485 22.29 22.78 -3.21
C PRO A 485 21.12 23.76 -3.33
N GLY A 486 20.53 24.16 -2.20
CA GLY A 486 19.40 25.09 -2.13
C GLY A 486 18.01 24.45 -2.19
N VAL A 487 17.90 23.14 -2.41
CA VAL A 487 16.67 22.37 -2.21
C VAL A 487 16.72 21.75 -0.81
N PRO A 488 15.74 22.00 0.09
CA PRO A 488 15.74 21.39 1.41
C PRO A 488 15.80 19.87 1.30
N GLU A 489 16.66 19.22 2.09
CA GLU A 489 16.54 17.79 2.31
C GLU A 489 15.13 17.50 2.86
N ALA A 490 14.39 16.61 2.20
CA ALA A 490 13.22 16.04 2.82
C ALA A 490 13.70 15.36 4.10
N ALA A 491 13.29 15.89 5.26
CA ALA A 491 13.79 15.46 6.57
C ALA A 491 13.82 13.92 6.68
N PRO A 492 14.90 13.34 7.24
CA PRO A 492 15.22 11.91 7.18
C PRO A 492 14.10 10.96 7.59
#